data_AF-A0A090VRK7-F1
#
_entry.id   AF-A0A090VRK7-F1
#
_cell.length_a   1.000
_cell.length_b   1.000
_cell.length_c   1.000
_cell.angle_alpha   90.00
_cell.angle_beta   90.00
_cell.angle_gamma   90.00
#
_symmetry.space_group_name_H-M   'P 1'
#
loop_
_entity.id
_entity.type
_entity.pdbx_description
1 polymer ?
#
loop_
_entity_poly.entity_id
_entity_poly.type
_entity_poly.pdbx_seq_one_letter_code
_entity_poly.pdbx_strand_id
1 'polypeptide(L)' 'MGARMMGGGFGGCTINLVAKSEAKAFAETASKAYKNKFDKACSVYFIQLSDGTHLVRQTY' A
#
# COMPACT_ATOMS: atom_id res chain seq x y z
N MET A 1 -4.69 1.41 -15.03
CA MET A 1 -4.59 0.62 -13.78
C MET A 1 -3.33 -0.22 -13.87
N GLY A 2 -2.59 -0.43 -12.77
CA GLY A 2 -1.31 -1.14 -12.83
C GLY A 2 -0.70 -1.38 -11.46
N ALA A 3 0.29 -2.27 -11.40
CA ALA A 3 0.95 -2.66 -10.17
C ALA A 3 2.45 -2.88 -10.38
N ARG A 4 3.26 -2.59 -9.38
CA ARG A 4 4.69 -2.95 -9.35
C ARG A 4 5.22 -3.08 -7.92
N MET A 5 6.36 -3.75 -7.79
CA MET A 5 7.16 -3.70 -6.57
C MET A 5 7.70 -2.30 -6.29
N MET A 6 7.80 -1.92 -5.02
CA MET A 6 8.44 -0.69 -4.55
C MET A 6 9.79 -1.00 -3.89
N GLY A 7 10.75 -0.07 -3.98
CA GLY A 7 12.09 -0.22 -3.41
C GLY A 7 13.01 -1.13 -4.22
N GLY A 8 14.06 -1.66 -3.57
CA GLY A 8 15.12 -2.47 -4.20
C GLY A 8 14.77 -3.93 -4.48
N GLY A 9 13.64 -4.43 -3.97
CA GLY A 9 13.18 -5.80 -4.19
C GLY A 9 13.60 -6.82 -3.13
N PHE A 10 13.56 -8.11 -3.51
CA PHE A 10 13.77 -9.27 -2.63
C PHE A 10 12.79 -9.37 -1.44
N GLY A 11 11.67 -8.66 -1.53
CA GLY A 11 10.66 -8.53 -0.49
C GLY A 11 10.06 -7.13 -0.51
N GLY A 12 9.52 -6.70 0.64
CA GLY A 12 9.01 -5.35 0.83
C GLY A 12 7.56 -5.17 0.39
N CYS A 13 7.27 -4.02 -0.24
CA CYS A 13 5.92 -3.58 -0.55
C CYS A 13 5.66 -3.53 -2.06
N THR A 14 4.38 -3.55 -2.43
CA THR A 14 3.93 -3.26 -3.80
C THR A 14 3.09 -1.99 -3.79
N ILE A 15 3.07 -1.28 -4.93
CA ILE A 15 2.13 -0.18 -5.18
C ILE A 15 1.16 -0.59 -6.27
N ASN A 16 -0.12 -0.30 -6.05
CA ASN A 16 -1.21 -0.71 -6.92
C ASN A 16 -2.09 0.52 -7.22
N LEU A 17 -2.19 0.89 -8.50
CA LEU A 17 -3.11 1.90 -8.99
C LEU A 17 -4.42 1.22 -9.32
N VAL A 18 -5.38 1.39 -8.41
CA VAL A 18 -6.73 0.83 -8.47
C VAL A 18 -7.78 1.94 -8.48
N ALA A 19 -8.97 1.65 -9.01
CA ALA A 19 -10.10 2.55 -8.95
C ALA A 19 -10.52 2.70 -7.48
N LYS A 20 -10.87 3.93 -7.08
CA LYS A 20 -11.16 4.25 -5.67
C LYS A 20 -12.32 3.43 -5.09
N SER A 21 -13.35 3.15 -5.90
CA SER A 21 -14.48 2.30 -5.51
C SER A 21 -14.04 0.86 -5.21
N GLU A 22 -13.05 0.36 -5.95
CA GLU A 22 -12.59 -1.03 -5.88
C GLU A 22 -11.47 -1.25 -4.85
N ALA A 23 -10.94 -0.18 -4.25
CA ALA A 23 -9.72 -0.25 -3.46
C ALA A 23 -9.82 -1.20 -2.25
N LYS A 24 -10.97 -1.21 -1.56
CA LYS A 24 -11.23 -2.13 -0.43
C LYS A 24 -11.38 -3.58 -0.88
N ALA A 25 -12.16 -3.82 -1.94
CA ALA A 25 -12.37 -5.16 -2.47
C ALA A 25 -11.07 -5.78 -3.00
N PHE A 26 -10.24 -4.97 -3.66
CA PHE A 26 -8.91 -5.38 -4.09
C PHE A 26 -8.00 -5.73 -2.91
N ALA A 27 -7.96 -4.88 -1.87
CA ALA A 27 -7.17 -5.12 -0.67
C ALA A 27 -7.53 -6.44 0.03
N GLU A 28 -8.82 -6.73 0.20
CA GLU A 28 -9.26 -7.99 0.80
C GLU A 28 -8.88 -9.20 -0.05
N THR A 29 -9.13 -9.13 -1.35
CA THR A 29 -8.82 -10.22 -2.29
C THR A 29 -7.33 -10.52 -2.31
N ALA A 30 -6.49 -9.48 -2.42
CA ALA A 30 -5.04 -9.62 -2.45
C ALA A 30 -4.49 -10.18 -1.12
N SER A 31 -5.01 -9.71 0.03
CA SER A 31 -4.57 -10.15 1.35
C SER A 31 -4.91 -11.62 1.60
N LYS A 32 -6.15 -12.03 1.27
CA LYS A 32 -6.59 -13.44 1.36
C LYS A 32 -5.76 -14.34 0.46
N ALA A 33 -5.57 -13.96 -0.81
CA ALA A 33 -4.76 -14.72 -1.75
C ALA A 33 -3.30 -14.86 -1.29
N TYR A 34 -2.70 -13.79 -0.75
CA TYR A 34 -1.34 -13.81 -0.23
C TYR A 34 -1.20 -14.73 0.99
N LYS A 35 -2.12 -14.64 1.96
CA LYS A 35 -2.15 -15.54 3.13
C LYS A 35 -2.32 -17.00 2.72
N ASN A 36 -3.23 -17.30 1.79
CA ASN A 36 -3.45 -18.68 1.36
C ASN A 36 -2.23 -19.26 0.62
N LYS A 37 -1.52 -18.44 -0.16
CA LYS A 37 -0.38 -18.89 -0.95
C LYS A 37 0.91 -19.03 -0.14
N PHE A 38 1.15 -18.14 0.82
CA PHE A 38 2.43 -18.02 1.52
C PHE A 38 2.34 -18.28 3.03
N ASP A 39 1.13 -18.55 3.53
CA ASP A 39 0.79 -18.69 4.96
C ASP A 39 1.22 -17.47 5.82
N LYS A 40 1.31 -16.29 5.21
CA LYS A 40 1.73 -15.05 5.87
C LYS A 40 0.70 -13.96 5.67
N ALA A 41 0.38 -13.21 6.72
CA ALA A 41 -0.42 -12.01 6.58
C ALA A 41 0.43 -10.89 5.95
N CYS A 42 -0.12 -10.15 4.99
CA CYS A 42 0.47 -8.91 4.49
C CYS A 42 -0.30 -7.70 5.04
N SER A 43 0.40 -6.58 5.15
CA SER A 43 -0.20 -5.30 5.57
C SER A 43 -0.71 -4.53 4.36
N VAL A 44 -1.87 -3.89 4.49
CA VAL A 44 -2.45 -3.02 3.48
C VAL A 44 -2.50 -1.59 3.99
N TYR A 45 -2.08 -0.64 3.16
CA TYR A 45 -2.08 0.77 3.48
C TYR A 45 -2.79 1.56 2.37
N PHE A 46 -3.84 2.29 2.72
CA PHE A 46 -4.42 3.30 1.85
C PHE A 46 -3.72 4.62 2.12
N ILE A 47 -2.87 5.03 1.18
CA ILE A 47 -2.00 6.20 1.34
C ILE A 47 -2.49 7.38 0.50
N GLN A 48 -2.13 8.57 0.94
CA GLN A 48 -2.26 9.82 0.20
C GLN A 48 -0.87 10.44 0.06
N LEU A 49 -0.64 11.18 -1.04
CA LEU A 49 0.59 11.95 -1.20
C LEU A 49 0.66 13.01 -0.10
N SER A 50 1.84 13.15 0.50
CA SER A 50 2.14 14.13 1.53
C SER A 50 3.30 15.00 1.10
N ASP A 51 3.41 16.17 1.72
CA ASP A 51 4.60 17.01 1.58
C ASP A 51 5.84 16.31 2.12
N GLY A 52 6.99 16.66 1.54
CA GLY A 52 8.29 16.27 2.07
C GLY A 52 8.62 16.99 3.38
N THR A 53 9.82 16.75 3.91
CA THR A 53 10.30 17.38 5.13
C THR A 53 10.24 18.91 5.04
N HIS A 54 9.60 19.54 6.03
CA HIS A 54 9.46 21.00 6.13
C HIS A 54 9.46 21.44 7.60
N LEU A 55 9.70 22.74 7.84
CA LEU A 55 9.63 23.32 9.18
C LEU A 55 8.17 23.40 9.64
N VAL A 56 7.85 22.72 10.74
CA VAL A 56 6.53 22.82 11.38
C VAL A 56 6.57 23.98 12.37
N ARG A 57 5.76 25.02 12.13
CA ARG A 57 5.56 26.09 13.11
C ARG A 57 4.48 25.65 14.09
N GLN A 58 4.84 25.43 15.35
CA GLN A 58 3.83 25.30 16.40
C GLN A 58 3.24 26.69 16.68
N THR A 59 1.98 26.88 16.28
CA THR A 59 1.14 27.94 16.82
C THR A 59 0.58 27.43 18.14
N TYR A 60 0.95 28.10 19.24
CA TYR A 60 0.34 27.91 20.57
C TYR A 60 -1.04 28.55 20.63
#